data_AF-A0A951GQN7-F1
#
_entry.id   AF-A0A951GQN7-F1
#
_cell.length_a   1.000
_cell.length_b   1.000
_cell.length_c   1.000
_cell.angle_alpha   90.00
_cell.angle_beta   90.00
_cell.angle_gamma   90.00
#
_symmetry.space_group_name_H-M   'P 1'
#
loop_
_entity.id
_entity.type
_entity.pdbx_description
1 polymer ?
#
loop_
_entity_poly.entity_id
_entity_poly.type
_entity_poly.pdbx_seq_one_letter_code
_entity_poly.pdbx_strand_id
1 'polypeptide(L)'
;MVKTIALFGFVTIAVANAAAAGEGEKYATRDPRTCASKTEPKAGAPSAEQAKAYLICGSAAHLGEGVDSFHLLVLMENVQVQVGAGRPFQGGGNSDVNMHDVDVKYQIYPIRGSFDMYQCANVAPGDPWQSVRDPKKNCNLYHETKATGSCYKTTFGDWDCTMVDPTASIAASNIAGPQ
;
A
#
# COMPACT_ATOMS: atom_id res chain seq x y z
N MET A 1 -39.92 -3.22 -60.72
CA MET A 1 -39.72 -2.99 -59.28
C MET A 1 -38.49 -3.76 -58.83
N VAL A 2 -37.35 -3.08 -58.68
CA VAL A 2 -36.06 -3.69 -58.27
C VAL A 2 -35.86 -3.36 -56.78
N LYS A 3 -35.78 -4.39 -55.93
CA LYS A 3 -35.46 -4.24 -54.50
C LYS A 3 -33.95 -4.36 -54.32
N THR A 4 -33.29 -3.23 -54.06
CA THR A 4 -31.88 -3.18 -53.67
C THR A 4 -31.76 -3.54 -52.19
N ILE A 5 -31.06 -4.64 -51.88
CA ILE A 5 -30.71 -5.03 -50.51
C ILE A 5 -29.33 -4.45 -50.21
N ALA A 6 -29.25 -3.50 -49.27
CA ALA A 6 -27.98 -2.97 -48.76
C ALA A 6 -27.48 -3.87 -47.62
N LEU A 7 -26.32 -4.52 -47.83
CA LEU A 7 -25.57 -5.19 -46.77
C LEU A 7 -24.81 -4.14 -45.95
N PHE A 8 -25.20 -3.95 -44.68
CA PHE A 8 -24.41 -3.22 -43.71
C PHE A 8 -23.35 -4.15 -43.11
N GLY A 9 -22.10 -3.96 -43.52
CA GLY A 9 -20.95 -4.63 -42.92
C GLY A 9 -20.65 -4.03 -41.54
N PHE A 10 -20.68 -4.86 -40.50
CA PHE A 10 -20.21 -4.49 -39.16
C PHE A 10 -18.67 -4.47 -39.16
N VAL A 11 -18.08 -3.29 -39.02
CA VAL A 11 -16.66 -3.14 -38.68
C VAL A 11 -16.53 -3.29 -37.16
N THR A 12 -15.97 -4.40 -36.70
CA THR A 12 -15.55 -4.58 -35.31
C THR A 12 -14.24 -3.81 -35.08
N ILE A 13 -14.33 -2.67 -34.39
CA ILE A 13 -13.14 -1.97 -33.88
C ILE A 13 -12.64 -2.77 -32.68
N ALA A 14 -11.50 -3.45 -32.83
CA ALA A 14 -10.80 -4.04 -31.70
C ALA A 14 -10.23 -2.89 -30.85
N VAL A 15 -10.80 -2.67 -29.67
CA VAL A 15 -10.24 -1.75 -28.68
C VAL A 15 -9.05 -2.47 -28.06
N ALA A 16 -7.84 -2.13 -28.50
CA ALA A 16 -6.62 -2.54 -27.83
C ALA A 16 -6.60 -1.83 -26.46
N ASN A 17 -6.91 -2.57 -25.39
CA ASN A 17 -6.63 -2.14 -24.04
C ASN A 17 -5.11 -2.11 -23.89
N ALA A 18 -4.49 -0.94 -24.10
CA ALA A 18 -3.18 -0.69 -23.51
C ALA A 18 -3.35 -0.89 -22.00
N ALA A 19 -2.70 -1.90 -21.44
CA ALA A 19 -2.58 -2.01 -19.99
C ALA A 19 -1.99 -0.69 -19.51
N ALA A 20 -2.74 0.05 -18.68
CA ALA A 20 -2.23 1.28 -18.11
C ALA A 20 -0.91 0.94 -17.39
N ALA A 21 0.12 1.72 -17.67
CA ALA A 21 1.37 1.70 -16.91
C ALA A 21 1.04 1.75 -15.41
N GLY A 22 1.67 0.85 -14.65
CA GLY A 22 1.53 0.80 -13.20
C GLY A 22 2.07 2.08 -12.55
N GLU A 23 1.61 2.38 -11.33
CA GLU A 23 2.00 3.58 -10.59
C GLU A 23 3.53 3.68 -10.40
N GLY A 24 4.22 2.55 -10.24
CA GLY A 24 5.67 2.43 -10.04
C GLY A 24 6.51 2.95 -11.21
N GLU A 25 5.98 2.93 -12.43
CA GLU A 25 6.69 3.42 -13.62
C GLU A 25 7.09 4.90 -13.46
N LYS A 26 6.21 5.71 -12.86
CA LYS A 26 6.48 7.14 -12.60
C LYS A 26 7.64 7.35 -11.64
N TYR A 27 8.00 6.34 -10.88
CA TYR A 27 9.02 6.36 -9.84
C TYR A 27 10.20 5.43 -10.18
N ALA A 28 10.28 4.91 -11.42
CA ALA A 28 11.35 4.01 -11.88
C ALA A 28 11.57 2.78 -10.97
N THR A 29 10.48 2.20 -10.49
CA THR A 29 10.46 1.12 -9.49
C THR A 29 9.27 0.21 -9.74
N ARG A 30 9.16 -0.91 -9.03
CA ARG A 30 7.96 -1.78 -9.10
C ARG A 30 6.70 -1.08 -8.58
N ASP A 31 5.54 -1.62 -8.95
CA ASP A 31 4.26 -1.19 -8.41
C ASP A 31 4.09 -1.54 -6.92
N PRO A 32 3.27 -0.77 -6.17
CA PRO A 32 2.71 -1.20 -4.90
C PRO A 32 2.01 -2.55 -5.03
N ARG A 33 2.28 -3.43 -4.07
CA ARG A 33 1.58 -4.70 -3.95
C ARG A 33 0.15 -4.45 -3.50
N THR A 34 -0.78 -5.15 -4.14
CA THR A 34 -2.21 -5.07 -3.85
C THR A 34 -2.71 -6.39 -3.27
N CYS A 35 -3.78 -6.30 -2.48
CA CYS A 35 -4.42 -7.47 -1.88
C CYS A 35 -5.74 -7.72 -2.58
N ALA A 36 -5.98 -8.96 -3.04
CA ALA A 36 -7.25 -9.36 -3.64
C ALA A 36 -8.42 -9.25 -2.66
N SER A 37 -8.15 -9.44 -1.36
CA SER A 37 -9.10 -9.29 -0.26
C SER A 37 -8.37 -9.01 1.04
N LYS A 38 -9.01 -8.27 1.94
CA LYS A 38 -8.55 -8.04 3.32
C LYS A 38 -9.56 -8.49 4.36
N THR A 39 -10.49 -9.38 4.05
CA THR A 39 -11.63 -9.67 4.95
C THR A 39 -11.43 -10.86 5.90
N GLU A 40 -10.37 -11.65 5.70
CA GLU A 40 -10.10 -12.86 6.49
C GLU A 40 -8.98 -12.63 7.53
N PRO A 41 -9.03 -13.26 8.70
CA PRO A 41 -10.10 -14.12 9.17
C PRO A 41 -11.35 -13.31 9.56
N LYS A 42 -12.52 -13.93 9.43
CA LYS A 42 -13.78 -13.30 9.87
C LYS A 42 -13.85 -13.05 11.39
N ALA A 43 -13.20 -13.91 12.17
CA ALA A 43 -13.14 -13.84 13.62
C ALA A 43 -11.74 -14.24 14.12
N GLY A 44 -11.33 -13.67 15.25
CA GLY A 44 -10.01 -13.90 15.81
C GLY A 44 -8.92 -13.04 15.16
N ALA A 45 -7.67 -13.30 15.54
CA ALA A 45 -6.50 -12.59 15.05
C ALA A 45 -6.15 -13.02 13.62
N PRO A 46 -5.70 -12.12 12.73
CA PRO A 46 -5.02 -12.52 11.51
C PRO A 46 -3.75 -13.32 11.82
N SER A 47 -3.38 -14.24 10.94
CA SER A 47 -2.05 -14.87 11.00
C SER A 47 -0.95 -13.84 10.75
N ALA A 48 0.30 -14.19 11.06
CA ALA A 48 1.45 -13.33 10.76
C ALA A 48 1.55 -13.00 9.26
N GLU A 49 1.27 -13.97 8.40
CA GLU A 49 1.28 -13.84 6.95
C GLU A 49 0.13 -12.95 6.44
N GLN A 50 -1.07 -13.10 7.03
CA GLN A 50 -2.20 -12.24 6.72
C GLN A 50 -1.92 -10.79 7.15
N ALA A 51 -1.45 -10.58 8.38
CA ALA A 51 -1.10 -9.26 8.90
C ALA A 51 0.01 -8.62 8.07
N LYS A 52 1.03 -9.38 7.66
CA LYS A 52 2.06 -8.93 6.72
C LYS A 52 1.47 -8.48 5.38
N ALA A 53 0.58 -9.28 4.79
CA ALA A 53 -0.06 -8.91 3.53
C ALA A 53 -0.90 -7.63 3.68
N TYR A 54 -1.69 -7.52 4.75
CA TYR A 54 -2.55 -6.36 4.98
C TYR A 54 -1.79 -5.08 5.33
N LEU A 55 -0.64 -5.21 6.00
CA LEU A 55 0.29 -4.11 6.20
C LEU A 55 0.85 -3.61 4.86
N ILE A 56 1.36 -4.53 4.03
CA ILE A 56 1.93 -4.20 2.72
C ILE A 56 0.88 -3.54 1.81
N CYS A 57 -0.32 -4.11 1.74
CA CYS A 57 -1.42 -3.60 0.91
C CYS A 57 -2.24 -2.48 1.57
N GLY A 58 -1.81 -1.99 2.74
CA GLY A 58 -2.41 -0.82 3.37
C GLY A 58 -2.29 0.39 2.46
N SER A 59 -3.07 1.44 2.71
CA SER A 59 -2.84 2.69 1.97
C SER A 59 -1.55 3.34 2.47
N ALA A 60 -0.83 4.07 1.61
CA ALA A 60 0.33 4.84 2.03
C ALA A 60 0.01 5.92 3.09
N ALA A 61 -1.23 6.43 3.10
CA ALA A 61 -1.72 7.29 4.17
C ALA A 61 -1.78 6.58 5.55
N HIS A 62 -1.87 5.25 5.55
CA HIS A 62 -1.82 4.39 6.73
C HIS A 62 -0.52 3.55 6.77
N LEU A 63 0.55 4.03 6.13
CA LEU A 63 1.90 3.43 6.14
C LEU A 63 2.04 2.07 5.42
N GLY A 64 1.12 1.74 4.51
CA GLY A 64 1.30 0.66 3.53
C GLY A 64 1.98 1.11 2.24
N GLU A 65 2.03 0.24 1.22
CA GLU A 65 2.58 0.62 -0.09
C GLU A 65 1.61 1.53 -0.86
N GLY A 66 2.15 2.52 -1.58
CA GLY A 66 1.36 3.46 -2.38
C GLY A 66 1.94 4.86 -2.42
N VAL A 67 1.22 5.79 -3.04
CA VAL A 67 1.63 7.20 -3.09
C VAL A 67 1.11 7.92 -1.85
N ASP A 68 2.01 8.52 -1.09
CA ASP A 68 1.67 9.30 0.11
C ASP A 68 1.18 10.72 -0.24
N SER A 69 0.82 11.49 0.80
CA SER A 69 0.36 12.88 0.63
C SER A 69 1.45 13.85 0.16
N PHE A 70 2.72 13.43 0.14
CA PHE A 70 3.85 14.19 -0.39
C PHE A 70 4.22 13.77 -1.81
N HIS A 71 3.40 12.93 -2.46
CA HIS A 71 3.65 12.37 -3.79
C HIS A 71 4.93 11.53 -3.85
N LEU A 72 5.28 10.87 -2.75
CA LEU A 72 6.33 9.86 -2.70
C LEU A 72 5.69 8.48 -2.78
N LEU A 73 6.28 7.59 -3.58
CA LEU A 73 5.89 6.20 -3.61
C LEU A 73 6.58 5.46 -2.46
N VAL A 74 5.77 4.92 -1.56
CA VAL A 74 6.20 4.07 -0.45
C VAL A 74 6.15 2.61 -0.89
N LEU A 75 7.26 1.89 -0.70
CA LEU A 75 7.36 0.45 -0.94
C LEU A 75 8.00 -0.22 0.27
N MET A 76 7.62 -1.47 0.56
CA MET A 76 8.14 -2.22 1.70
C MET A 76 8.92 -3.44 1.23
N GLU A 77 10.04 -3.75 1.87
CA GLU A 77 10.78 -4.99 1.65
C GLU A 77 11.09 -5.68 2.98
N ASN A 78 11.46 -6.96 2.91
CA ASN A 78 11.93 -7.73 4.07
C ASN A 78 10.98 -7.70 5.29
N VAL A 79 9.67 -7.60 5.04
CA VAL A 79 8.65 -7.43 6.08
C VAL A 79 8.54 -8.69 6.96
N GLN A 80 8.65 -8.48 8.26
CA GLN A 80 8.44 -9.46 9.32
C GLN A 80 7.38 -8.95 10.28
N VAL A 81 6.41 -9.80 10.62
CA VAL A 81 5.30 -9.43 11.50
C VAL A 81 5.08 -10.52 12.54
N GLN A 82 4.84 -10.10 13.77
CA GLN A 82 4.32 -10.92 14.86
C GLN A 82 2.99 -10.32 15.32
N VAL A 83 2.02 -11.19 15.61
CA VAL A 83 0.69 -10.79 16.08
C VAL A 83 0.55 -11.15 17.55
N GLY A 84 0.21 -10.16 18.37
CA GLY A 84 -0.02 -10.32 19.80
C GLY A 84 -1.47 -10.67 20.15
N ALA A 85 -1.74 -10.79 21.45
CA ALA A 85 -3.08 -11.07 21.95
C ALA A 85 -4.04 -9.89 21.74
N GLY A 86 -5.29 -10.18 21.38
CA GLY A 86 -6.31 -9.18 21.14
C GLY A 86 -6.74 -8.44 22.40
N ARG A 87 -7.03 -7.14 22.25
CA ARG A 87 -7.59 -6.29 23.31
C ARG A 87 -8.84 -5.56 22.82
N PRO A 88 -9.77 -5.15 23.70
CA PRO A 88 -10.87 -4.28 23.32
C PRO A 88 -10.37 -2.90 22.87
N PHE A 89 -11.23 -2.19 22.11
CA PHE A 89 -11.04 -0.78 21.78
C PHE A 89 -10.98 0.10 23.03
N GLN A 90 -10.04 1.04 23.05
CA GLN A 90 -9.75 1.97 24.12
C GLN A 90 -9.80 3.40 23.57
N GLY A 91 -10.99 3.99 23.52
CA GLY A 91 -11.19 5.38 23.08
C GLY A 91 -10.82 6.42 24.15
N GLY A 92 -10.80 6.03 25.43
CA GLY A 92 -10.38 6.92 26.51
C GLY A 92 -8.86 7.05 26.55
N GLY A 93 -8.34 8.27 26.45
CA GLY A 93 -6.89 8.54 26.55
C GLY A 93 -6.12 8.56 25.23
N ASN A 94 -6.81 8.70 24.09
CA ASN A 94 -6.23 8.90 22.75
C ASN A 94 -5.44 7.72 22.14
N SER A 95 -5.50 6.51 22.70
CA SER A 95 -4.72 5.38 22.17
C SER A 95 -5.26 4.83 20.84
N ASP A 96 -6.58 4.77 20.65
CA ASP A 96 -7.20 4.16 19.46
C ASP A 96 -8.03 5.14 18.62
N VAL A 97 -8.07 6.42 19.00
CA VAL A 97 -8.97 7.43 18.39
C VAL A 97 -8.66 7.74 16.92
N ASN A 98 -7.48 7.36 16.44
CA ASN A 98 -7.04 7.56 15.05
C ASN A 98 -7.27 6.33 14.16
N MET A 99 -7.86 5.24 14.68
CA MET A 99 -8.21 4.05 13.90
C MET A 99 -9.49 4.29 13.11
N HIS A 100 -9.33 4.75 11.86
CA HIS A 100 -10.46 5.09 10.99
C HIS A 100 -11.36 3.87 10.72
N ASP A 101 -12.68 4.08 10.75
CA ASP A 101 -13.69 3.04 10.55
C ASP A 101 -13.59 1.81 11.46
N VAL A 102 -12.83 1.85 12.57
CA VAL A 102 -12.68 0.69 13.45
C VAL A 102 -14.04 0.18 13.94
N ASP A 103 -14.30 -1.11 13.76
CA ASP A 103 -15.46 -1.76 14.35
C ASP A 103 -15.13 -2.17 15.78
N VAL A 104 -15.59 -1.36 16.73
CA VAL A 104 -15.37 -1.54 18.17
C VAL A 104 -15.96 -2.83 18.74
N LYS A 105 -16.73 -3.59 17.95
CA LYS A 105 -17.23 -4.93 18.33
C LYS A 105 -16.12 -5.99 18.27
N TYR A 106 -15.08 -5.77 17.48
CA TYR A 106 -13.97 -6.69 17.32
C TYR A 106 -12.76 -6.26 18.16
N GLN A 107 -11.88 -7.22 18.42
CA GLN A 107 -10.63 -6.94 19.12
C GLN A 107 -9.62 -6.26 18.19
N ILE A 108 -8.77 -5.42 18.78
CA ILE A 108 -7.57 -4.88 18.17
C ILE A 108 -6.41 -5.81 18.51
N TYR A 109 -5.65 -6.22 17.51
CA TYR A 109 -4.49 -7.08 17.67
C TYR A 109 -3.21 -6.27 17.51
N PRO A 110 -2.40 -6.10 18.57
CA PRO A 110 -1.12 -5.41 18.45
C PRO A 110 -0.19 -6.23 17.55
N ILE A 111 0.56 -5.53 16.69
CA ILE A 111 1.56 -6.14 15.84
C ILE A 111 2.92 -5.47 16.05
N ARG A 112 3.98 -6.23 15.81
CA ARG A 112 5.36 -5.74 15.86
C ARG A 112 6.23 -6.48 14.86
N GLY A 113 7.37 -5.91 14.53
CA GLY A 113 8.38 -6.59 13.74
C GLY A 113 9.33 -5.60 13.10
N SER A 114 9.67 -5.88 11.85
CA SER A 114 10.61 -5.05 11.10
C SER A 114 10.34 -5.06 9.61
N PHE A 115 10.74 -4.00 8.92
CA PHE A 115 10.72 -3.93 7.46
C PHE A 115 11.72 -2.89 6.95
N ASP A 116 11.97 -2.94 5.66
CA ASP A 116 12.67 -1.90 4.93
C ASP A 116 11.64 -1.04 4.21
N MET A 117 11.64 0.27 4.46
CA MET A 117 10.77 1.21 3.77
C MET A 117 11.56 1.99 2.73
N TYR A 118 11.12 1.92 1.47
CA TYR A 118 11.59 2.78 0.40
C TYR A 118 10.62 3.94 0.22
N GLN A 119 11.14 5.15 0.18
CA GLN A 119 10.40 6.34 -0.25
C GLN A 119 11.03 6.86 -1.54
N CYS A 120 10.30 6.72 -2.64
CA CYS A 120 10.78 7.06 -3.98
C CYS A 120 10.11 8.32 -4.49
N ALA A 121 10.90 9.20 -5.08
CA ALA A 121 10.41 10.44 -5.67
C ALA A 121 9.97 10.23 -7.12
N ASN A 122 8.92 10.93 -7.55
CA ASN A 122 8.43 10.87 -8.93
C ASN A 122 9.50 11.43 -9.90
N VAL A 123 9.78 10.69 -10.96
CA VAL A 123 10.76 11.03 -12.02
C VAL A 123 10.12 11.04 -13.41
N ALA A 124 8.80 10.92 -13.50
CA ALA A 124 8.05 10.96 -14.73
C ALA A 124 8.10 12.35 -15.39
N PRO A 125 8.00 12.42 -16.74
CA PRO A 125 7.82 13.67 -17.44
C PRO A 125 6.64 14.48 -16.88
N GLY A 126 6.89 15.74 -16.53
CA GLY A 126 5.89 16.65 -15.98
C GLY A 126 5.92 16.80 -14.45
N ASP A 127 6.72 16.02 -13.72
CA ASP A 127 7.00 16.32 -12.31
C ASP A 127 7.84 17.61 -12.18
N PRO A 128 7.48 18.57 -11.30
CA PRO A 128 8.19 19.85 -11.15
C PRO A 128 9.68 19.72 -10.78
N TRP A 129 10.07 18.58 -10.21
CA TRP A 129 11.42 18.30 -9.73
C TRP A 129 12.13 17.24 -10.58
N GLN A 130 11.56 16.86 -11.73
CA GLN A 130 12.14 15.83 -12.60
C GLN A 130 13.59 16.15 -12.99
N SER A 131 13.90 17.41 -13.29
CA SER A 131 15.24 17.82 -13.77
C SER A 131 16.36 17.67 -12.74
N VAL A 132 16.02 17.54 -11.45
CA VAL A 132 16.99 17.40 -10.35
C VAL A 132 16.99 16.00 -9.72
N ARG A 133 16.14 15.08 -10.22
CA ARG A 133 16.04 13.70 -9.72
C ARG A 133 16.64 12.73 -10.73
N ASP A 134 17.51 11.84 -10.25
CA ASP A 134 18.07 10.76 -11.06
C ASP A 134 17.12 9.55 -11.03
N PRO A 135 16.55 9.12 -12.18
CA PRO A 135 15.67 7.94 -12.24
C PRO A 135 16.30 6.64 -11.73
N LYS A 136 17.63 6.57 -11.61
CA LYS A 136 18.33 5.39 -11.06
C LYS A 136 18.59 5.50 -9.56
N LYS A 137 18.36 6.67 -8.96
CA LYS A 137 18.79 7.05 -7.61
C LYS A 137 17.80 8.04 -6.96
N ASN A 138 16.51 7.74 -7.05
CA ASN A 138 15.42 8.60 -6.60
C ASN A 138 14.77 8.17 -5.28
N CYS A 139 15.32 7.16 -4.60
CA CYS A 139 14.74 6.62 -3.37
C CYS A 139 15.63 6.83 -2.13
N ASN A 140 14.97 6.95 -0.98
CA ASN A 140 15.55 6.78 0.35
C ASN A 140 15.10 5.45 0.95
N LEU A 141 15.99 4.80 1.68
CA LEU A 141 15.73 3.59 2.45
C LEU A 141 15.74 3.91 3.94
N TYR A 142 14.75 3.37 4.66
CA TYR A 142 14.66 3.38 6.11
C TYR A 142 14.64 1.94 6.62
N HIS A 143 15.42 1.68 7.66
CA HIS A 143 15.35 0.41 8.39
C HIS A 143 14.43 0.57 9.60
N GLU A 144 13.26 -0.02 9.51
CA GLU A 144 12.21 0.04 10.53
C GLU A 144 12.38 -1.16 11.46
N THR A 145 13.44 -1.15 12.28
CA THR A 145 13.90 -2.35 13.01
C THR A 145 13.06 -2.69 14.25
N LYS A 146 12.31 -1.74 14.78
CA LYS A 146 11.50 -1.87 16.00
C LYS A 146 10.07 -1.38 15.77
N ALA A 147 9.56 -1.59 14.56
CA ALA A 147 8.24 -1.12 14.20
C ALA A 147 7.15 -1.81 15.02
N THR A 148 6.17 -1.01 15.47
CA THR A 148 5.01 -1.46 16.24
C THR A 148 3.75 -0.83 15.71
N GLY A 149 2.62 -1.49 15.94
CA GLY A 149 1.31 -0.93 15.59
C GLY A 149 0.20 -1.92 15.87
N SER A 150 -0.82 -1.94 15.04
CA SER A 150 -2.03 -2.75 15.28
C SER A 150 -2.70 -3.17 13.98
N CYS A 151 -3.35 -4.33 14.05
CA CYS A 151 -4.37 -4.77 13.11
C CYS A 151 -5.75 -4.66 13.76
N TYR A 152 -6.70 -4.05 13.07
CA TYR A 152 -8.09 -3.96 13.49
C TYR A 152 -9.03 -4.19 12.31
N LYS A 153 -10.27 -4.55 12.64
CA LYS A 153 -11.32 -4.75 11.64
C LYS A 153 -12.10 -3.45 11.47
N THR A 154 -12.37 -3.08 10.22
CA THR A 154 -13.22 -1.93 9.91
C THR A 154 -14.70 -2.31 9.96
N THR A 155 -15.58 -1.32 10.02
CA THR A 155 -17.03 -1.51 9.95
C THR A 155 -17.52 -2.10 8.61
N PHE A 156 -16.66 -2.10 7.58
CA PHE A 156 -16.90 -2.77 6.29
C PHE A 156 -16.42 -4.23 6.28
N GLY A 157 -15.73 -4.68 7.34
CA GLY A 157 -15.26 -6.04 7.50
C GLY A 157 -13.86 -6.32 6.94
N ASP A 158 -13.16 -5.29 6.47
CA ASP A 158 -11.75 -5.38 6.07
C ASP A 158 -10.82 -5.26 7.27
N TRP A 159 -9.64 -5.86 7.15
CA TRP A 159 -8.51 -5.65 8.04
C TRP A 159 -7.71 -4.42 7.61
N ASP A 160 -7.38 -3.60 8.59
CA ASP A 160 -6.43 -2.51 8.49
C ASP A 160 -5.30 -2.78 9.47
N CYS A 161 -4.06 -2.78 8.95
CA CYS A 161 -2.86 -3.12 9.69
C CYS A 161 -1.82 -2.04 9.44
N THR A 162 -1.31 -1.45 10.52
CA THR A 162 -0.31 -0.38 10.45
C THR A 162 0.83 -0.67 11.39
N MET A 163 2.05 -0.29 11.00
CA MET A 163 3.25 -0.34 11.83
C MET A 163 4.12 0.88 11.56
N VAL A 164 4.71 1.42 12.62
CA VAL A 164 5.68 2.53 12.55
C VAL A 164 6.82 2.28 13.51
N ASP A 165 8.05 2.58 13.09
CA ASP A 165 9.19 2.75 13.98
C ASP A 165 9.46 4.26 14.16
N PRO A 166 9.07 4.88 15.28
CA PRO A 166 9.29 6.31 15.50
C PRO A 166 10.77 6.68 15.64
N THR A 167 11.67 5.68 15.68
CA THR A 167 13.12 5.86 15.76
C THR A 167 13.82 5.55 14.44
N ALA A 168 13.09 5.15 13.39
CA ALA A 168 13.68 4.93 12.09
C ALA A 168 14.28 6.22 11.53
N SER A 169 15.41 6.05 10.85
CA SER A 169 16.11 7.11 10.15
C SER A 169 16.57 6.60 8.80
N ILE A 170 16.93 7.53 7.92
CA ILE A 170 17.44 7.22 6.59
C ILE A 170 18.70 6.36 6.75
N ALA A 171 18.61 5.12 6.30
CA ALA A 171 19.73 4.19 6.23
C ALA A 171 20.58 4.42 4.98
N ALA A 172 19.93 4.77 3.87
CA ALA A 172 20.61 5.15 2.62
C ALA A 172 19.76 6.14 1.81
N SER A 173 20.44 7.04 1.09
CA SER A 173 19.82 8.02 0.21
C SER A 173 20.35 7.91 -1.21
N ASN A 174 19.55 8.38 -2.17
CA ASN A 174 19.88 8.39 -3.60
C ASN A 174 20.26 6.98 -4.10
N ILE A 175 19.41 6.02 -3.76
CA ILE A 175 19.53 4.63 -4.20
C ILE A 175 18.44 4.28 -5.20
N ALA A 176 18.63 3.18 -5.92
CA ALA A 176 17.59 2.62 -6.78
C ALA A 176 16.44 2.07 -5.92
N GLY A 177 15.21 2.21 -6.42
CA GLY A 177 14.05 1.55 -5.83
C GLY A 177 14.03 0.04 -6.10
N PRO A 178 13.26 -0.73 -5.32
CA PRO A 178 13.06 -2.15 -5.55
C PRO A 178 12.40 -2.41 -6.92
N GLN A 179 12.83 -3.46 -7.60
CA GLN A 179 12.36 -3.83 -8.93
C GLN A 179 11.44 -5.05 -8.87
#